data_AF-A0A9D9TQS2-F1
#
_entry.id   AF-A0A9D9TQS2-F1
#
_cell.length_a   1.000
_cell.length_b   1.000
_cell.length_c   1.000
_cell.angle_alpha   90.00
_cell.angle_beta   90.00
_cell.angle_gamma   90.00
#
_symmetry.space_group_name_H-M   'P 1'
#
loop_
_entity.id
_entity.type
_entity.pdbx_description
1 polymer ?
#
loop_
_entity_poly.entity_id
_entity_poly.type
_entity_poly.pdbx_seq_one_letter_code
_entity_poly.pdbx_strand_id
1 'polypeptide(L)'
;MDKNRISRKIKISVCTGSLILGAAGFLKDKTATTHFKNYPLWEPYCKNVSKENIVDDHQIITAGAVANSINLGLYLCQLWAGKMAHDDIKKQMDL
;
A
#
# COMPACT_ATOMS: atom_id res chain seq x y z
N MET A 1 17.06 7.80 2.08
CA MET A 1 15.80 8.27 1.48
C MET A 1 15.97 8.18 -0.03
N ASP A 2 15.22 7.30 -0.70
CA ASP A 2 15.37 7.11 -2.15
C ASP A 2 14.67 8.25 -2.90
N LYS A 3 15.43 9.32 -3.19
CA LYS A 3 14.93 10.54 -3.84
C LYS A 3 14.25 10.26 -5.19
N ASN A 4 14.59 9.16 -5.86
CA ASN A 4 13.99 8.80 -7.14
C ASN A 4 12.52 8.39 -7.03
N ARG A 5 12.08 7.86 -5.89
CA ARG A 5 10.69 7.43 -5.68
C ARG A 5 9.69 8.57 -5.54
N ILE A 6 10.12 9.72 -5.00
CA ILE A 6 9.25 10.87 -4.73
C ILE A 6 8.77 11.53 -6.04
N SER A 7 9.57 11.46 -7.10
CA SER A 7 9.25 12.04 -8.41
C SER A 7 8.30 11.20 -9.27
N ARG A 8 7.92 10.00 -8.81
CA ARG A 8 7.23 9.00 -9.62
C ARG A 8 5.75 8.90 -9.24
N LYS A 9 4.86 8.73 -10.23
CA LYS A 9 3.42 8.52 -9.99
C LYS A 9 3.19 7.15 -9.34
N ILE A 10 2.89 7.14 -8.05
CA ILE A 10 2.56 5.94 -7.27
C ILE A 10 1.04 5.79 -7.18
N LYS A 11 0.53 4.55 -7.25
CA LYS A 11 -0.87 4.23 -6.99
C LYS A 11 -0.99 3.55 -5.64
N ILE A 12 -1.93 4.02 -4.84
CA ILE A 12 -2.09 3.59 -3.46
C ILE A 12 -3.55 3.19 -3.27
N SER A 13 -3.80 2.07 -2.59
CA SER A 13 -5.16 1.64 -2.27
C SER A 13 -5.24 0.94 -0.93
N VAL A 14 -6.41 0.99 -0.32
CA VAL A 14 -6.74 0.30 0.93
C VAL A 14 -7.93 -0.61 0.72
N CYS A 15 -7.98 -1.74 1.42
CA CYS A 15 -9.12 -2.65 1.42
C CYS A 15 -9.40 -3.19 0.02
N THR A 16 -10.64 -3.16 -0.41
CA THR A 16 -11.07 -3.54 -1.76
C THR A 16 -10.69 -2.53 -2.83
N GLY A 17 -10.11 -1.38 -2.48
CA GLY A 17 -9.62 -0.42 -3.46
C GLY A 17 -8.56 -1.01 -4.40
N SER A 18 -7.79 -2.01 -3.94
CA SER A 18 -6.84 -2.72 -4.80
C SER A 18 -7.52 -3.55 -5.90
N LEU A 19 -8.80 -3.90 -5.74
CA LEU A 19 -9.59 -4.55 -6.81
C LEU A 19 -9.80 -3.60 -7.99
N ILE A 20 -10.00 -2.31 -7.73
CA ILE A 20 -10.14 -1.29 -8.79
C ILE A 20 -8.81 -1.16 -9.55
N LEU A 21 -7.68 -1.17 -8.84
CA LEU A 21 -6.35 -1.15 -9.46
C LEU A 21 -6.08 -2.41 -10.29
N GLY A 22 -6.53 -3.57 -9.79
CA GLY A 22 -6.44 -4.86 -10.49
C GLY A 22 -7.27 -4.89 -11.77
N ALA A 23 -8.54 -4.49 -11.69
CA ALA A 23 -9.44 -4.40 -12.83
C ALA A 23 -8.95 -3.40 -13.89
N ALA A 24 -8.27 -2.33 -13.49
CA ALA A 24 -7.62 -1.39 -14.40
C ALA A 24 -6.29 -1.91 -14.99
N GLY A 25 -5.88 -3.13 -14.67
CA GLY A 25 -4.68 -3.79 -15.22
C GLY A 25 -3.37 -3.38 -14.57
N PHE A 26 -3.38 -2.56 -13.50
CA PHE A 26 -2.14 -2.08 -12.88
C PHE A 26 -1.40 -3.13 -12.04
N LEU A 27 -2.05 -4.25 -11.73
CA LEU A 27 -1.53 -5.26 -10.80
C LEU A 27 -1.02 -6.54 -11.48
N LYS A 28 -1.17 -6.69 -12.80
CA LYS A 28 -0.92 -7.93 -13.55
C LYS A 28 0.39 -8.66 -13.19
N ASP A 29 1.48 -7.91 -13.05
CA ASP A 29 2.82 -8.44 -12.73
C ASP A 29 3.30 -8.05 -11.31
N LYS A 30 2.36 -7.71 -10.43
CA LYS A 30 2.64 -7.15 -9.11
C LYS A 30 2.28 -8.09 -7.98
N THR A 31 3.04 -7.99 -6.90
CA THR A 31 2.64 -8.47 -5.58
C THR A 31 1.85 -7.37 -4.89
N ALA A 32 0.69 -7.71 -4.34
CA ALA A 32 -0.13 -6.74 -3.64
C ALA A 32 -0.89 -7.43 -2.49
N THR A 33 -1.64 -6.68 -1.68
CA THR A 33 -2.68 -7.18 -0.76
C THR A 33 -4.07 -6.55 -1.02
N THR A 34 -5.12 -7.13 -0.43
CA THR A 34 -6.51 -6.64 -0.45
C THR A 34 -7.23 -7.04 0.84
N HIS A 35 -8.52 -6.75 0.96
CA HIS A 35 -9.31 -7.23 2.09
C HIS A 35 -9.34 -8.76 2.13
N PHE A 36 -9.04 -9.37 3.27
CA PHE A 36 -8.83 -10.83 3.40
C PHE A 36 -9.97 -11.70 2.85
N LYS A 37 -11.23 -11.26 2.99
CA LYS A 37 -12.40 -11.96 2.44
C LYS A 37 -12.39 -12.06 0.91
N ASN A 38 -11.60 -11.23 0.24
CA ASN A 38 -11.55 -11.11 -1.22
C ASN A 38 -10.25 -11.66 -1.83
N TYR A 39 -9.35 -12.28 -1.03
CA TYR A 39 -8.19 -12.98 -1.59
C TYR A 39 -8.54 -13.99 -2.70
N PRO A 40 -9.62 -14.80 -2.58
CA PRO A 40 -9.97 -15.77 -3.64
C PRO A 40 -10.39 -15.12 -4.97
N LEU A 41 -10.93 -13.89 -4.93
CA LEU A 41 -11.33 -13.16 -6.15
C LEU A 41 -10.14 -12.61 -6.94
N TRP A 42 -8.92 -12.79 -6.43
CA TRP A 42 -7.80 -11.94 -6.75
C TRP A 42 -6.65 -12.60 -7.50
N GLU A 43 -6.59 -13.93 -7.53
CA GLU A 43 -5.63 -14.69 -8.34
C GLU A 43 -5.55 -14.25 -9.82
N PRO A 44 -6.65 -13.83 -10.50
CA PRO A 44 -6.57 -13.38 -11.89
C PRO A 44 -5.99 -11.97 -12.09
N TYR A 45 -5.98 -11.12 -11.06
CA TYR A 45 -5.70 -9.69 -11.21
C TYR A 45 -4.28 -9.28 -10.84
N CYS A 46 -3.54 -10.14 -10.13
CA CYS A 46 -2.17 -9.87 -9.73
C CYS A 46 -1.27 -11.10 -9.84
N LYS A 47 0.05 -10.88 -9.85
CA LYS A 47 1.01 -11.98 -9.90
C LYS A 47 1.00 -12.81 -8.63
N ASN A 48 0.96 -12.13 -7.48
CA ASN A 48 0.98 -12.75 -6.15
C ASN A 48 0.07 -12.00 -5.18
N VAL A 49 -0.81 -12.75 -4.51
CA VAL A 49 -1.60 -12.27 -3.38
C VAL A 49 -0.78 -12.42 -2.10
N SER A 50 -0.35 -11.30 -1.51
CA SER A 50 0.30 -11.31 -0.19
C SER A 50 -0.72 -11.10 0.92
N LYS A 51 -0.50 -11.78 2.05
CA LYS A 51 -1.31 -11.67 3.29
C LYS A 51 -0.74 -10.61 4.24
N GLU A 52 0.30 -9.89 3.83
CA GLU A 52 0.86 -8.77 4.60
C GLU A 52 -0.14 -7.60 4.70
N ASN A 53 0.01 -6.81 5.76
CA ASN A 53 -0.86 -5.67 6.04
C ASN A 53 -0.68 -4.53 5.03
N ILE A 54 0.57 -4.30 4.60
CA ILE A 54 0.98 -3.30 3.60
C ILE A 54 1.95 -4.01 2.67
N VAL A 55 1.74 -3.88 1.37
CA VAL A 55 2.64 -4.39 0.34
C VAL A 55 3.06 -3.22 -0.54
N ASP A 56 4.36 -2.99 -0.64
CA ASP A 56 4.94 -2.01 -1.54
C ASP A 56 5.73 -2.73 -2.66
N ASP A 57 5.17 -2.71 -3.87
CA ASP A 57 5.79 -3.21 -5.10
C ASP A 57 6.05 -2.04 -6.06
N HIS A 58 7.09 -1.27 -5.71
CA HIS A 58 7.63 -0.15 -6.48
C HIS A 58 6.66 1.03 -6.67
N GLN A 59 5.80 0.97 -7.69
CA GLN A 59 4.85 2.03 -8.05
C GLN A 59 3.45 1.78 -7.52
N ILE A 60 3.25 0.64 -6.87
CA ILE A 60 1.97 0.20 -6.33
C ILE A 60 2.17 -0.06 -4.85
N ILE A 61 1.36 0.59 -4.02
CA ILE A 61 1.30 0.32 -2.59
C ILE A 61 -0.12 -0.07 -2.26
N THR A 62 -0.31 -1.22 -1.62
CA THR A 62 -1.64 -1.72 -1.26
C THR A 62 -1.67 -2.06 0.22
N ALA A 63 -2.80 -1.80 0.89
CA ALA A 63 -3.02 -2.20 2.28
C ALA A 63 -4.31 -3.01 2.43
N GLY A 64 -4.25 -4.09 3.19
CA GLY A 64 -5.28 -5.13 3.18
C GLY A 64 -6.60 -4.73 3.88
N ALA A 65 -6.56 -4.25 5.12
CA ALA A 65 -7.76 -3.88 5.88
C ALA A 65 -7.84 -2.35 6.10
N VAL A 66 -9.05 -1.83 6.33
CA VAL A 66 -9.25 -0.41 6.69
C VAL A 66 -8.49 -0.06 7.98
N ALA A 67 -8.37 -1.00 8.92
CA ALA A 67 -7.57 -0.84 10.14
C ALA A 67 -6.08 -0.55 9.85
N ASN A 68 -5.56 -0.96 8.69
CA ASN A 68 -4.18 -0.68 8.28
C ASN A 68 -4.00 0.70 7.64
N SER A 69 -5.05 1.52 7.49
CA SER A 69 -4.96 2.85 6.86
C SER A 69 -4.00 3.78 7.61
N ILE A 70 -4.03 3.75 8.94
CA ILE A 70 -3.13 4.56 9.79
C ILE A 70 -1.69 4.11 9.60
N ASN A 71 -1.43 2.80 9.68
CA ASN A 71 -0.10 2.24 9.44
C ASN A 71 0.41 2.56 8.03
N LEU A 72 -0.48 2.52 7.02
CA LEU A 72 -0.16 2.93 5.66
C LEU A 72 0.17 4.42 5.59
N GLY A 73 -0.59 5.29 6.26
CA GLY A 73 -0.31 6.72 6.33
C GLY A 73 1.07 7.00 6.91
N LEU A 74 1.39 6.40 8.06
CA LEU A 74 2.71 6.50 8.68
C LEU A 74 3.82 5.97 7.76
N TYR A 75 3.61 4.83 7.11
CA TYR A 75 4.54 4.29 6.12
C TYR A 75 4.83 5.29 5.00
N LEU A 76 3.81 5.97 4.47
CA LEU A 76 3.96 6.98 3.42
C LEU A 76 4.67 8.24 3.92
N CYS A 77 4.38 8.68 5.15
CA CYS A 77 5.11 9.78 5.79
C CYS A 77 6.61 9.45 5.89
N GLN A 78 6.95 8.24 6.32
CA GLN A 78 8.33 7.79 6.36
C GLN A 78 8.95 7.73 4.96
N LEU A 79 8.21 7.21 3.98
CA LEU A 79 8.68 7.04 2.61
C LEU A 79 9.02 8.38 1.94
N TRP A 80 8.18 9.40 2.15
CA TRP A 80 8.29 10.68 1.46
C TRP A 80 9.06 11.75 2.24
N ALA A 81 8.88 11.80 3.56
CA ALA A 81 9.46 12.84 4.42
C ALA A 81 10.53 12.30 5.39
N GLY A 82 10.78 10.99 5.39
CA GLY A 82 11.80 10.36 6.21
C GLY A 82 11.35 10.03 7.63
N LYS A 83 12.25 9.43 8.40
CA LYS A 83 11.96 8.87 9.74
C LYS A 83 11.52 9.93 10.75
N MET A 84 12.11 11.13 10.72
CA MET A 84 11.73 12.21 11.65
C MET A 84 10.26 12.59 11.51
N ALA A 85 9.79 12.81 10.28
CA ALA A 85 8.39 13.13 10.02
C ALA A 85 7.44 11.99 10.44
N HIS A 86 7.82 10.74 10.21
CA HIS A 86 7.08 9.58 10.71
C HIS A 86 6.94 9.61 12.23
N ASP A 87 8.04 9.78 12.96
CA ASP A 87 8.05 9.73 14.42
C ASP A 87 7.28 10.91 15.03
N ASP A 88 7.42 12.10 14.45
CA ASP A 88 6.70 13.30 14.89
C ASP A 88 5.19 13.16 14.69
N ILE A 89 4.75 12.70 13.51
CA ILE A 89 3.33 12.47 13.21
C ILE A 89 2.77 11.35 14.08
N LYS A 90 3.49 10.25 14.23
CA LYS A 90 3.10 9.13 15.09
C LYS A 90 2.89 9.60 16.53
N LYS A 91 3.80 10.42 17.05
CA LYS A 91 3.68 11.04 18.39
C LYS A 91 2.47 11.98 18.49
N GLN A 92 2.20 12.81 17.48
CA GLN A 92 1.04 13.71 17.46
C GLN A 92 -0.30 12.96 17.43
N MET A 93 -0.30 11.72 16.94
CA MET A 93 -1.47 10.85 16.88
C MET A 93 -1.61 9.93 18.12
N ASP A 94 -0.72 10.05 19.11
CA ASP A 94 -0.67 9.20 20.31
C ASP A 94 -0.52 7.68 20.00
N LEU A 95 0.32 7.34 19.01
CA LEU A 95 0.59 5.97 18.55
C LEU A 95 1.99 5.44 18.91
#